data_AF-A0A5C5G2U0-F1
#
_entry.id   AF-A0A5C5G2U0-F1
#
_cell.length_a   1.000
_cell.length_b   1.000
_cell.length_c   1.000
_cell.angle_alpha   90.00
_cell.angle_beta   90.00
_cell.angle_gamma   90.00
#
_symmetry.space_group_name_H-M   'P 1'
#
loop_
_entity.id
_entity.type
_entity.pdbx_description
1 polymer ?
#
loop_
_entity_poly.entity_id
_entity_poly.type
_entity_poly.pdbx_seq_one_letter_code
_entity_poly.pdbx_strand_id
1 'polypeptide(L)'
;MDYLPILVVNPNTTESMTKGVERALNSLVESSKFPSPTFFSAPTGVASINDDKDCHHTAEEVLPHLLASPYAPPKPTSPRLPPHLSHLSLAAAHSAVLIACYSVHPLVPSLAAHYAAQSGPTRPVLGIFEASVLSALALLHTPEDRFGIVTTGAVWDGILTQGVSDFLAIRGEGAKVERFAGVETTGLTAVELHDLPADEVERRMKEAVKRLMRRAKGQDGKGTLRAICLGCAGMAGLDATVRAACVEELGDADGSKVHIVDGVKAGYALLEGMVRAGL
;
A
#
# COMPACT_ATOMS: atom_id res chain seq x y z
N MET A 1 -10.09 -23.61 -12.29
CA MET A 1 -10.92 -22.95 -11.27
C MET A 1 -11.07 -21.53 -11.73
N ASP A 2 -12.31 -21.05 -11.86
CA ASP A 2 -12.53 -19.64 -12.19
C ASP A 2 -12.36 -18.86 -10.87
N TYR A 3 -11.29 -18.07 -10.80
CA TYR A 3 -11.07 -17.18 -9.67
C TYR A 3 -12.15 -16.10 -9.66
N LEU A 4 -12.51 -15.60 -8.48
CA LEU A 4 -13.28 -14.38 -8.36
C LEU A 4 -12.32 -13.17 -8.40
N PRO A 5 -12.78 -11.96 -8.74
CA PRO A 5 -11.95 -10.77 -8.69
C PRO A 5 -11.26 -10.54 -7.34
N ILE A 6 -10.17 -9.79 -7.36
CA ILE A 6 -9.59 -9.18 -6.14
C ILE A 6 -10.39 -7.91 -5.83
N LEU A 7 -10.82 -7.76 -4.58
CA LEU A 7 -11.45 -6.53 -4.10
C LEU A 7 -10.38 -5.54 -3.68
N VAL A 8 -10.34 -4.36 -4.30
CA VAL A 8 -9.45 -3.26 -3.93
C VAL A 8 -10.26 -2.21 -3.17
N VAL A 9 -9.97 -2.07 -1.88
CA VAL A 9 -10.71 -1.21 -0.95
C VAL A 9 -9.92 0.07 -0.71
N ASN A 10 -10.46 1.20 -1.15
CA ASN A 10 -10.07 2.51 -0.64
C ASN A 10 -10.92 2.80 0.62
N PRO A 11 -10.31 2.84 1.82
CA PRO A 11 -11.05 3.07 3.06
C PRO A 11 -11.46 4.54 3.29
N ASN A 12 -11.04 5.48 2.43
CA ASN A 12 -11.53 6.86 2.47
C ASN A 12 -12.64 7.13 1.44
N THR A 13 -13.30 8.28 1.57
CA THR A 13 -14.44 8.66 0.72
C THR A 13 -14.05 9.25 -0.64
N THR A 14 -12.76 9.50 -0.89
CA THR A 14 -12.28 10.21 -2.09
C THR A 14 -12.23 9.30 -3.32
N GLU A 15 -13.25 9.39 -4.17
CA GLU A 15 -13.40 8.63 -5.42
C GLU A 15 -12.23 8.84 -6.40
N SER A 16 -11.66 10.05 -6.45
CA SER A 16 -10.52 10.33 -7.33
C SER A 16 -9.26 9.56 -6.93
N MET A 17 -9.06 9.26 -5.64
CA MET A 17 -7.97 8.39 -5.17
C MET A 17 -8.20 6.96 -5.62
N THR A 18 -9.44 6.45 -5.54
CA THR A 18 -9.78 5.11 -6.06
C THR A 18 -9.50 5.01 -7.56
N LYS A 19 -9.87 6.03 -8.35
CA LYS A 19 -9.51 6.09 -9.78
C LYS A 19 -8.00 6.17 -10.01
N GLY A 20 -7.24 6.79 -9.10
CA GLY A 20 -5.77 6.78 -9.11
C GLY A 20 -5.21 5.37 -8.96
N VAL A 21 -5.71 4.62 -7.97
CA VAL A 21 -5.36 3.21 -7.73
C VAL A 21 -5.73 2.32 -8.92
N GLU A 22 -6.91 2.53 -9.51
CA GLU A 22 -7.34 1.83 -10.73
C GLU A 22 -6.35 2.04 -11.88
N ARG A 23 -6.02 3.31 -12.18
CA ARG A 23 -5.04 3.65 -13.22
C ARG A 23 -3.66 3.04 -12.96
N ALA A 24 -3.23 2.97 -11.71
CA ALA A 24 -1.95 2.36 -11.34
C ALA A 24 -1.89 0.86 -11.65
N LEU A 25 -3.04 0.17 -11.66
CA LEU A 25 -3.16 -1.25 -11.95
C LEU A 25 -3.41 -1.59 -13.42
N ASN A 26 -3.80 -0.64 -14.27
CA ASN A 26 -4.20 -0.88 -15.66
C ASN A 26 -3.24 -1.81 -16.42
N SER A 27 -1.93 -1.52 -16.44
CA SER A 27 -0.95 -2.31 -17.19
C SER A 27 -0.74 -3.73 -16.65
N LEU A 28 -0.88 -3.92 -15.33
CA LEU A 28 -0.83 -5.24 -14.70
C LEU A 28 -2.08 -6.05 -15.01
N VAL A 29 -3.26 -5.42 -14.94
CA VAL A 29 -4.55 -6.08 -15.19
C VAL A 29 -4.70 -6.46 -16.66
N GLU A 30 -4.31 -5.58 -17.60
CA GLU A 30 -4.37 -5.85 -19.05
C GLU A 30 -3.51 -7.04 -19.47
N SER A 31 -2.42 -7.31 -18.75
CA SER A 31 -1.54 -8.44 -19.02
C SER A 31 -1.88 -9.71 -18.22
N SER A 32 -2.79 -9.61 -17.25
CA SER A 32 -3.18 -10.73 -16.39
C SER A 32 -4.31 -11.56 -17.01
N LYS A 33 -4.33 -12.86 -16.67
CA LYS A 33 -5.48 -13.75 -16.96
C LYS A 33 -6.46 -13.80 -15.79
N PHE A 34 -6.17 -13.08 -14.71
CA PHE A 34 -7.04 -12.98 -13.55
C PHE A 34 -8.23 -12.04 -13.85
N PRO A 35 -9.42 -12.27 -13.27
CA PRO A 35 -10.54 -11.34 -13.43
C PRO A 35 -10.16 -9.90 -13.02
N SER A 36 -10.67 -8.93 -13.77
CA SER A 36 -10.46 -7.52 -13.47
C SER A 36 -10.87 -7.19 -12.02
N PRO A 37 -10.07 -6.40 -11.28
CA PRO A 37 -10.36 -6.05 -9.90
C PRO A 37 -11.68 -5.29 -9.76
N THR A 38 -12.33 -5.48 -8.61
CA THR A 38 -13.45 -4.66 -8.19
C THR A 38 -12.94 -3.58 -7.25
N PHE A 39 -13.31 -2.33 -7.51
CA PHE A 39 -12.93 -1.20 -6.65
C PHE A 39 -14.07 -0.79 -5.74
N PHE A 40 -13.74 -0.48 -4.49
CA PHE A 40 -14.68 0.04 -3.50
C PHE A 40 -14.09 1.29 -2.85
N SER A 41 -14.90 2.32 -2.68
CA SER A 41 -14.57 3.51 -1.88
C SER A 41 -15.57 3.63 -0.74
N ALA A 42 -15.09 4.00 0.45
CA ALA A 42 -15.95 4.18 1.61
C ALA A 42 -17.15 5.11 1.28
N PRO A 43 -18.38 4.76 1.70
CA PRO A 43 -19.55 5.59 1.43
C PRO A 43 -19.60 6.83 2.34
N THR A 44 -19.06 6.71 3.55
CA THR A 44 -18.98 7.75 4.59
C THR A 44 -17.59 7.78 5.20
N GLY A 45 -17.34 8.77 6.07
CA GLY A 45 -16.10 8.89 6.82
C GLY A 45 -15.23 10.03 6.33
N VAL A 46 -13.93 9.90 6.52
CA VAL A 46 -12.96 10.95 6.15
C VAL A 46 -12.61 10.92 4.67
N ALA A 47 -12.32 12.09 4.10
CA ALA A 47 -11.88 12.20 2.70
C ALA A 47 -10.43 11.72 2.51
N SER A 48 -9.58 11.90 3.53
CA SER A 48 -8.20 11.41 3.55
C SER A 48 -7.89 10.88 4.94
N ILE A 49 -7.13 9.81 5.00
CA ILE A 49 -6.62 9.23 6.25
C ILE A 49 -5.27 9.87 6.52
N ASN A 50 -5.15 10.60 7.62
CA ASN A 50 -3.94 11.37 7.93
C ASN A 50 -3.25 10.96 9.22
N ASP A 51 -3.86 10.08 10.01
CA ASP A 51 -3.27 9.55 11.24
C ASP A 51 -3.84 8.15 11.60
N ASP A 52 -3.40 7.61 12.74
CA ASP A 52 -3.85 6.32 13.26
C ASP A 52 -5.32 6.32 13.69
N LYS A 53 -5.85 7.45 14.18
CA LYS A 53 -7.26 7.57 14.58
C LYS A 53 -8.16 7.46 13.36
N ASP A 54 -7.80 8.11 12.25
CA ASP A 54 -8.50 7.98 10.97
C ASP A 54 -8.47 6.53 10.47
N CYS A 55 -7.35 5.80 10.64
CA CYS A 55 -7.26 4.38 10.25
C CYS A 55 -8.28 3.51 11.02
N HIS A 56 -8.41 3.72 12.33
CA HIS A 56 -9.37 2.99 13.15
C HIS A 56 -10.81 3.37 12.80
N HIS A 57 -11.09 4.68 12.72
CA HIS A 57 -12.42 5.18 12.39
C HIS A 57 -12.91 4.66 11.04
N THR A 58 -12.08 4.74 10.00
CA THR A 58 -12.44 4.24 8.66
C THR A 58 -12.59 2.71 8.64
N ALA A 59 -11.83 1.97 9.44
CA ALA A 59 -12.02 0.53 9.56
C ALA A 59 -13.38 0.17 10.15
N GLU A 60 -13.80 0.86 11.23
CA GLU A 60 -15.11 0.66 11.85
C GLU A 60 -16.26 1.00 10.90
N GLU A 61 -16.13 2.06 10.11
CA GLU A 61 -17.15 2.45 9.13
C GLU A 61 -17.22 1.50 7.93
N VAL A 62 -16.07 1.07 7.39
CA VAL A 62 -16.02 0.29 6.15
C VAL A 62 -16.36 -1.18 6.37
N LEU A 63 -15.94 -1.77 7.49
CA LEU A 63 -16.06 -3.21 7.73
C LEU A 63 -17.51 -3.74 7.59
N PRO A 64 -18.55 -3.09 8.16
CA PRO A 64 -19.94 -3.52 7.97
C PRO A 64 -20.36 -3.57 6.49
N HIS A 65 -19.92 -2.62 5.66
CA HIS A 65 -20.26 -2.59 4.24
C HIS A 65 -19.61 -3.73 3.45
N LEU A 66 -18.41 -4.17 3.85
CA LEU A 66 -17.72 -5.28 3.22
C LEU A 66 -18.32 -6.64 3.61
N LEU A 67 -18.81 -6.75 4.85
CA LEU A 67 -19.27 -8.01 5.44
C LEU A 67 -20.79 -8.22 5.40
N ALA A 68 -21.60 -7.18 5.19
CA ALA A 68 -23.05 -7.31 5.11
C ALA A 68 -23.47 -8.27 3.99
N SER A 69 -24.32 -9.23 4.32
CA SER A 69 -24.85 -10.25 3.42
C SER A 69 -26.38 -10.32 3.58
N PRO A 70 -27.18 -10.15 2.50
CA PRO A 70 -26.75 -9.86 1.13
C PRO A 70 -26.13 -8.46 1.01
N TYR A 71 -25.16 -8.33 0.11
CA TYR A 71 -24.52 -7.03 -0.14
C TYR A 71 -25.51 -6.05 -0.78
N ALA A 72 -25.67 -4.90 -0.14
CA ALA A 72 -26.42 -3.76 -0.67
C ALA A 72 -25.43 -2.62 -1.00
N PRO A 73 -25.33 -2.17 -2.27
CA PRO A 73 -24.45 -1.07 -2.65
C PRO A 73 -24.83 0.21 -1.88
N PRO A 74 -23.95 0.77 -1.03
CA PRO A 74 -24.31 1.88 -0.16
C PRO A 74 -24.42 3.23 -0.89
N LYS A 75 -23.85 3.36 -2.10
CA LYS A 75 -23.96 4.55 -2.96
C LYS A 75 -23.98 4.17 -4.44
N PRO A 76 -24.41 5.08 -5.35
CA PRO A 76 -24.49 4.78 -6.79
C PRO A 76 -23.16 4.35 -7.44
N THR A 77 -22.02 4.85 -6.93
CA THR A 77 -20.67 4.51 -7.42
C THR A 77 -20.13 3.21 -6.83
N SER A 78 -20.80 2.63 -5.84
CA SER A 78 -20.37 1.35 -5.26
C SER A 78 -20.46 0.21 -6.29
N PRO A 79 -19.56 -0.78 -6.19
CA PRO A 79 -19.59 -1.93 -7.07
C PRO A 79 -20.91 -2.67 -6.92
N ARG A 80 -21.32 -3.41 -7.95
CA ARG A 80 -22.50 -4.28 -7.91
C ARG A 80 -22.03 -5.71 -8.11
N LEU A 81 -22.59 -6.62 -7.30
CA LEU A 81 -22.36 -8.04 -7.50
C LEU A 81 -23.24 -8.56 -8.64
N PRO A 82 -22.73 -9.52 -9.45
CA PRO A 82 -23.55 -10.18 -10.44
C PRO A 82 -24.69 -10.99 -9.76
N PRO A 83 -25.81 -11.26 -10.46
CA PRO A 83 -26.99 -11.89 -9.85
C PRO A 83 -26.71 -13.22 -9.12
N HIS A 84 -25.78 -14.02 -9.61
CA HIS A 84 -25.43 -15.30 -8.98
C HIS A 84 -24.63 -15.16 -7.67
N LEU A 85 -24.07 -13.98 -7.38
CA LEU A 85 -23.35 -13.66 -6.14
C LEU A 85 -24.12 -12.68 -5.23
N SER A 86 -25.32 -12.23 -5.60
CA SER A 86 -26.04 -11.17 -4.89
C SER A 86 -26.48 -11.53 -3.46
N HIS A 87 -26.45 -12.82 -3.12
CA HIS A 87 -26.76 -13.31 -1.77
C HIS A 87 -25.56 -13.26 -0.81
N LEU A 88 -24.35 -13.04 -1.35
CA LEU A 88 -23.10 -12.95 -0.60
C LEU A 88 -22.81 -11.52 -0.14
N SER A 89 -21.88 -11.40 0.81
CA SER A 89 -21.23 -10.12 1.10
C SER A 89 -20.23 -9.73 0.02
N LEU A 90 -19.86 -8.45 -0.04
CA LEU A 90 -18.85 -7.99 -0.99
C LEU A 90 -17.53 -8.75 -0.77
N ALA A 91 -17.10 -8.89 0.49
CA ALA A 91 -15.89 -9.63 0.84
C ALA A 91 -15.94 -11.12 0.47
N ALA A 92 -17.11 -11.77 0.58
CA ALA A 92 -17.26 -13.20 0.23
C ALA A 92 -17.33 -13.45 -1.28
N ALA A 93 -17.73 -12.45 -2.06
CA ALA A 93 -17.83 -12.49 -3.52
C ALA A 93 -16.50 -12.23 -4.25
N HIS A 94 -15.37 -12.23 -3.53
CA HIS A 94 -14.02 -11.98 -4.06
C HIS A 94 -13.04 -13.04 -3.57
N SER A 95 -11.95 -13.25 -4.33
CA SER A 95 -10.92 -14.24 -3.99
C SER A 95 -9.90 -13.72 -2.98
N ALA A 96 -9.69 -12.40 -2.93
CA ALA A 96 -8.75 -11.74 -2.04
C ALA A 96 -9.17 -10.28 -1.82
N VAL A 97 -8.59 -9.63 -0.80
CA VAL A 97 -8.83 -8.21 -0.52
C VAL A 97 -7.51 -7.45 -0.38
N LEU A 98 -7.39 -6.35 -1.14
CA LEU A 98 -6.30 -5.38 -1.04
C LEU A 98 -6.81 -4.11 -0.36
N ILE A 99 -6.21 -3.71 0.76
CA ILE A 99 -6.49 -2.43 1.42
C ILE A 99 -5.55 -1.36 0.86
N ALA A 100 -6.10 -0.44 0.05
CA ALA A 100 -5.39 0.61 -0.66
C ALA A 100 -5.16 1.87 0.21
N CYS A 101 -4.66 1.67 1.43
CA CYS A 101 -4.21 2.74 2.31
C CYS A 101 -2.83 2.38 2.85
N TYR A 102 -1.88 3.32 2.75
CA TYR A 102 -0.52 3.09 3.19
C TYR A 102 -0.40 3.36 4.69
N SER A 103 -0.89 2.42 5.48
CA SER A 103 -0.83 2.41 6.94
C SER A 103 -0.91 0.97 7.45
N VAL A 104 -0.70 0.77 8.75
CA VAL A 104 -1.01 -0.50 9.42
C VAL A 104 -2.53 -0.57 9.63
N HIS A 105 -3.29 -0.64 8.53
CA HIS A 105 -4.72 -0.38 8.57
C HIS A 105 -5.49 -1.51 9.28
N PRO A 106 -6.35 -1.21 10.28
CA PRO A 106 -7.08 -2.24 11.03
C PRO A 106 -8.02 -3.13 10.22
N LEU A 107 -8.34 -2.76 8.97
CA LEU A 107 -9.14 -3.61 8.07
C LEU A 107 -8.41 -4.90 7.71
N VAL A 108 -7.09 -4.86 7.59
CA VAL A 108 -6.27 -6.03 7.23
C VAL A 108 -6.45 -7.15 8.28
N PRO A 109 -6.11 -6.95 9.57
CA PRO A 109 -6.30 -7.99 10.57
C PRO A 109 -7.77 -8.32 10.82
N SER A 110 -8.70 -7.35 10.72
CA SER A 110 -10.13 -7.58 10.95
C SER A 110 -10.74 -8.51 9.90
N LEU A 111 -10.45 -8.30 8.61
CA LEU A 111 -10.94 -9.15 7.53
C LEU A 111 -10.27 -10.52 7.55
N ALA A 112 -8.95 -10.58 7.82
CA ALA A 112 -8.23 -11.83 7.96
C ALA A 112 -8.80 -12.69 9.11
N ALA A 113 -9.06 -12.08 10.28
CA ALA A 113 -9.69 -12.76 11.41
C ALA A 113 -11.12 -13.24 11.07
N HIS A 114 -11.89 -12.43 10.35
CA HIS A 114 -13.21 -12.82 9.88
C HIS A 114 -13.16 -14.05 8.97
N TYR A 115 -12.24 -14.11 8.00
CA TYR A 115 -12.08 -15.28 7.15
C TYR A 115 -11.57 -16.50 7.90
N ALA A 116 -10.63 -16.34 8.83
CA ALA A 116 -10.12 -17.44 9.65
C ALA A 116 -11.20 -18.06 10.57
N ALA A 117 -12.23 -17.30 10.94
CA ALA A 117 -13.35 -17.80 11.73
C ALA A 117 -14.39 -18.58 10.91
N GLN A 118 -14.32 -18.53 9.58
CA GLN A 118 -15.24 -19.25 8.69
C GLN A 118 -14.75 -20.67 8.40
N SER A 119 -15.67 -21.56 8.04
CA SER A 119 -15.31 -22.90 7.54
C SER A 119 -14.79 -22.82 6.10
N GLY A 120 -13.66 -23.47 5.83
CA GLY A 120 -13.06 -23.54 4.49
C GLY A 120 -11.66 -22.93 4.43
N PRO A 121 -11.06 -22.84 3.23
CA PRO A 121 -9.79 -22.15 3.05
C PRO A 121 -9.95 -20.66 3.35
N THR A 122 -8.98 -20.10 4.08
CA THR A 122 -8.92 -18.65 4.30
C THR A 122 -8.68 -17.93 2.97
N ARG A 123 -9.06 -16.66 2.91
CA ARG A 123 -8.78 -15.79 1.76
C ARG A 123 -7.66 -14.83 2.14
N PRO A 124 -6.70 -14.56 1.26
CA PRO A 124 -5.62 -13.63 1.57
C PRO A 124 -6.15 -12.20 1.62
N VAL A 125 -5.70 -11.47 2.64
CA VAL A 125 -5.94 -10.04 2.83
C VAL A 125 -4.58 -9.37 3.02
N LEU A 126 -4.34 -8.29 2.29
CA LEU A 126 -3.08 -7.55 2.36
C LEU A 126 -3.36 -6.06 2.27
N GLY A 127 -2.62 -5.23 3.02
CA GLY A 127 -2.57 -3.80 2.79
C GLY A 127 -1.38 -3.42 1.90
N ILE A 128 -1.46 -2.26 1.27
CA ILE A 128 -0.36 -1.78 0.41
C ILE A 128 0.91 -1.46 1.22
N PHE A 129 0.79 -1.25 2.53
CA PHE A 129 1.91 -1.12 3.45
C PHE A 129 2.66 -2.46 3.61
N GLU A 130 1.96 -3.53 3.98
CA GLU A 130 2.57 -4.86 4.16
C GLU A 130 3.16 -5.35 2.83
N ALA A 131 2.42 -5.15 1.73
CA ALA A 131 2.86 -5.53 0.40
C ALA A 131 4.17 -4.84 -0.02
N SER A 132 4.31 -3.55 0.27
CA SER A 132 5.52 -2.80 -0.09
C SER A 132 6.71 -3.27 0.73
N VAL A 133 6.54 -3.52 2.03
CA VAL A 133 7.59 -4.00 2.94
C VAL A 133 8.07 -5.39 2.51
N LEU A 134 7.15 -6.33 2.25
CA LEU A 134 7.48 -7.67 1.77
C LEU A 134 8.25 -7.62 0.45
N SER A 135 7.78 -6.82 -0.51
CA SER A 135 8.41 -6.69 -1.81
C SER A 135 9.79 -6.04 -1.70
N ALA A 136 9.93 -5.01 -0.87
CA ALA A 136 11.20 -4.36 -0.65
C ALA A 136 12.23 -5.30 -0.03
N LEU A 137 11.84 -6.09 0.98
CA LEU A 137 12.71 -7.11 1.58
C LEU A 137 13.16 -8.17 0.57
N ALA A 138 12.27 -8.60 -0.32
CA ALA A 138 12.59 -9.57 -1.37
C ALA A 138 13.62 -9.04 -2.40
N LEU A 139 13.80 -7.72 -2.47
CA LEU A 139 14.73 -7.05 -3.40
C LEU A 139 16.10 -6.72 -2.77
N LEU A 140 16.28 -7.02 -1.48
CA LEU A 140 17.55 -6.83 -0.78
C LEU A 140 18.38 -8.12 -0.85
N HIS A 141 19.56 -8.04 -1.44
CA HIS A 141 20.38 -9.21 -1.71
C HIS A 141 21.67 -9.24 -0.88
N THR A 142 22.10 -8.11 -0.31
CA THR A 142 23.30 -8.03 0.54
C THR A 142 22.99 -7.63 1.99
N PRO A 143 23.92 -7.89 2.92
CA PRO A 143 23.82 -7.41 4.29
C PRO A 143 23.78 -5.88 4.45
N GLU A 144 24.22 -5.15 3.45
CA GLU A 144 24.27 -3.68 3.42
C GLU A 144 23.06 -3.07 2.73
N ASP A 145 22.32 -3.85 1.93
CA ASP A 145 21.11 -3.38 1.28
C ASP A 145 20.06 -2.98 2.33
N ARG A 146 19.42 -1.84 2.08
CA ARG A 146 18.37 -1.26 2.92
C ARG A 146 17.16 -0.95 2.05
N PHE A 147 15.99 -0.99 2.66
CA PHE A 147 14.81 -0.34 2.12
C PHE A 147 14.39 0.83 3.00
N GLY A 148 13.61 1.75 2.44
CA GLY A 148 13.01 2.83 3.23
C GLY A 148 11.68 3.28 2.64
N ILE A 149 10.96 4.10 3.37
CA ILE A 149 9.63 4.59 2.97
C ILE A 149 9.73 6.10 2.73
N VAL A 150 9.17 6.58 1.62
CA VAL A 150 8.93 8.02 1.42
C VAL A 150 7.42 8.26 1.47
N THR A 151 6.97 9.10 2.39
CA THR A 151 5.54 9.37 2.63
C THR A 151 5.24 10.87 2.64
N THR A 152 3.99 11.24 2.94
CA THR A 152 3.45 12.60 2.90
C THR A 152 3.82 13.40 4.15
N GLY A 153 2.94 13.41 5.15
CA GLY A 153 3.01 14.27 6.33
C GLY A 153 3.92 13.72 7.43
N ALA A 154 4.41 14.61 8.28
CA ALA A 154 5.37 14.31 9.35
C ALA A 154 4.89 13.24 10.36
N VAL A 155 3.59 13.19 10.62
CA VAL A 155 2.97 12.24 11.56
C VAL A 155 3.23 10.77 11.18
N TRP A 156 3.43 10.49 9.90
CA TRP A 156 3.65 9.14 9.40
C TRP A 156 5.06 8.59 9.68
N ASP A 157 6.06 9.42 9.99
CA ASP A 157 7.42 8.93 10.27
C ASP A 157 7.42 7.97 11.47
N GLY A 158 6.90 8.43 12.61
CA GLY A 158 6.80 7.62 13.82
C GLY A 158 5.88 6.42 13.65
N ILE A 159 4.69 6.65 13.06
CA ILE A 159 3.65 5.60 12.89
C ILE A 159 4.17 4.47 12.00
N LEU A 160 4.73 4.78 10.83
CA LEU A 160 5.20 3.76 9.89
C LEU A 160 6.51 3.12 10.36
N THR A 161 7.38 3.85 11.08
CA THR A 161 8.57 3.27 11.69
C THR A 161 8.20 2.20 12.73
N GLN A 162 7.24 2.50 13.61
CA GLN A 162 6.71 1.52 14.55
C GLN A 162 6.00 0.38 13.82
N GLY A 163 5.19 0.71 12.81
CA GLY A 163 4.46 -0.27 12.01
C GLY A 163 5.36 -1.30 11.31
N VAL A 164 6.53 -0.91 10.79
CA VAL A 164 7.50 -1.84 10.20
C VAL A 164 8.07 -2.78 11.28
N SER A 165 8.39 -2.24 12.45
CA SER A 165 8.92 -3.03 13.56
C SER A 165 7.90 -4.06 14.05
N ASP A 166 6.64 -3.65 14.19
CA ASP A 166 5.53 -4.51 14.62
C ASP A 166 5.22 -5.59 13.58
N PHE A 167 5.14 -5.22 12.30
CA PHE A 167 4.87 -6.16 11.20
C PHE A 167 5.94 -7.25 11.08
N LEU A 168 7.21 -6.90 11.32
CA LEU A 168 8.32 -7.86 11.31
C LEU A 168 8.55 -8.55 12.67
N ALA A 169 7.64 -8.33 13.63
CA ALA A 169 7.70 -8.88 14.98
C ALA A 169 9.02 -8.61 15.73
N ILE A 170 9.64 -7.46 15.47
CA ILE A 170 10.89 -7.05 16.12
C ILE A 170 10.53 -6.38 17.46
N ARG A 171 10.88 -7.04 18.57
CA ARG A 171 10.55 -6.62 19.94
C ARG A 171 11.80 -6.38 20.78
N GLY A 172 11.76 -5.36 21.65
CA GLY A 172 12.80 -5.04 22.62
C GLY A 172 13.26 -3.57 22.54
N GLU A 173 13.62 -2.97 23.68
CA GLU A 173 14.17 -1.61 23.72
C GLU A 173 15.44 -1.53 22.86
N GLY A 174 15.45 -0.63 21.88
CA GLY A 174 16.59 -0.45 20.96
C GLY A 174 16.68 -1.46 19.82
N ALA A 175 15.72 -2.38 19.68
CA ALA A 175 15.65 -3.28 18.54
C ALA A 175 15.43 -2.48 17.24
N LYS A 176 16.33 -2.65 16.27
CA LYS A 176 16.25 -1.99 14.96
C LYS A 176 16.06 -3.03 13.89
N VAL A 177 15.20 -2.72 12.92
CA VAL A 177 15.17 -3.48 11.68
C VAL A 177 16.41 -3.08 10.89
N GLU A 178 17.48 -3.89 10.95
CA GLU A 178 18.77 -3.53 10.33
C GLU A 178 18.63 -3.20 8.84
N ARG A 179 17.70 -3.87 8.14
CA ARG A 179 17.42 -3.67 6.72
C ARG A 179 16.53 -2.45 6.43
N PHE A 180 15.99 -1.77 7.44
CA PHE A 180 15.13 -0.61 7.25
C PHE A 180 15.90 0.69 7.54
N ALA A 181 16.06 1.52 6.52
CA ALA A 181 16.67 2.83 6.62
C ALA A 181 15.80 3.80 7.44
N GLY A 182 14.48 3.61 7.45
CA GLY A 182 13.52 4.49 8.10
C GLY A 182 12.51 5.09 7.13
N VAL A 183 11.80 6.10 7.63
CA VAL A 183 10.79 6.86 6.88
C VAL A 183 11.32 8.27 6.64
N GLU A 184 11.05 8.82 5.47
CA GLU A 184 11.22 10.24 5.16
C GLU A 184 9.94 10.81 4.60
N THR A 185 9.70 12.09 4.87
CA THR A 185 8.43 12.75 4.53
C THR A 185 8.67 13.83 3.48
N THR A 186 7.75 14.00 2.53
CA THR A 186 7.83 15.14 1.60
C THR A 186 7.50 16.47 2.30
N GLY A 187 6.84 16.40 3.46
CA GLY A 187 6.33 17.56 4.18
C GLY A 187 5.02 18.10 3.58
N LEU A 188 4.45 17.38 2.61
CA LEU A 188 3.16 17.67 1.98
C LEU A 188 2.10 16.75 2.57
N THR A 189 0.86 17.20 2.66
CA THR A 189 -0.30 16.34 2.92
C THR A 189 -0.66 15.50 1.68
N ALA A 190 -1.49 14.47 1.86
CA ALA A 190 -1.96 13.64 0.74
C ALA A 190 -2.76 14.43 -0.29
N VAL A 191 -3.47 15.48 0.14
CA VAL A 191 -4.22 16.39 -0.74
C VAL A 191 -3.26 17.30 -1.50
N GLU A 192 -2.28 17.89 -0.83
CA GLU A 192 -1.29 18.79 -1.47
C GLU A 192 -0.44 18.08 -2.54
N LEU A 193 -0.22 16.77 -2.44
CA LEU A 193 0.40 15.99 -3.53
C LEU A 193 -0.37 16.06 -4.85
N HIS A 194 -1.67 16.32 -4.81
CA HIS A 194 -2.52 16.43 -5.99
C HIS A 194 -2.81 17.88 -6.40
N ASP A 195 -2.82 18.81 -5.45
CA ASP A 195 -3.23 20.20 -5.68
C ASP A 195 -2.06 21.15 -5.96
N LEU A 196 -0.84 20.82 -5.51
CA LEU A 196 0.33 21.65 -5.75
C LEU A 196 0.86 21.54 -7.19
N PRO A 197 1.55 22.58 -7.68
CA PRO A 197 2.30 22.51 -8.94
C PRO A 197 3.25 21.30 -8.98
N ALA A 198 3.30 20.65 -10.15
CA ALA A 198 4.05 19.40 -10.32
C ALA A 198 5.55 19.55 -10.01
N ASP A 199 6.13 20.72 -10.30
CA ASP A 199 7.53 21.05 -10.01
C ASP A 199 7.82 21.15 -8.51
N GLU A 200 6.89 21.69 -7.71
CA GLU A 200 7.05 21.73 -6.26
C GLU A 200 6.90 20.34 -5.62
N VAL A 201 5.92 19.54 -6.09
CA VAL A 201 5.79 18.13 -5.66
C VAL A 201 7.04 17.33 -6.02
N GLU A 202 7.57 17.52 -7.24
CA GLU A 202 8.80 16.88 -7.71
C GLU A 202 9.99 17.24 -6.82
N ARG A 203 10.17 18.54 -6.54
CA ARG A 203 11.26 19.04 -5.69
C ARG A 203 11.21 18.43 -4.29
N ARG A 204 10.04 18.46 -3.64
CA ARG A 204 9.85 17.90 -2.29
C ARG A 204 10.09 16.40 -2.23
N MET A 205 9.62 15.66 -3.24
CA MET A 205 9.84 14.24 -3.39
C MET A 205 11.34 13.92 -3.53
N LYS A 206 12.05 14.62 -4.43
CA LYS A 206 13.50 14.47 -4.61
C LYS A 206 14.27 14.73 -3.31
N GLU A 207 13.91 15.78 -2.58
CA GLU A 207 14.55 16.08 -1.29
C GLU A 207 14.33 14.98 -0.24
N ALA A 208 13.12 14.44 -0.14
CA ALA A 208 12.82 13.33 0.78
C ALA A 208 13.61 12.07 0.41
N VAL A 209 13.66 11.70 -0.87
CA VAL A 209 14.45 10.56 -1.36
C VAL A 209 15.93 10.73 -1.04
N LYS A 210 16.51 11.92 -1.29
CA LYS A 210 17.92 12.19 -0.99
C LYS A 210 18.22 12.11 0.51
N ARG A 211 17.31 12.58 1.38
CA ARG A 211 17.45 12.38 2.83
C ARG A 211 17.42 10.90 3.20
N LEU A 212 16.51 10.13 2.60
CA LEU A 212 16.40 8.70 2.87
C LEU A 212 17.66 7.94 2.45
N MET A 213 18.26 8.30 1.31
CA MET A 213 19.54 7.75 0.85
C MET A 213 20.68 8.03 1.83
N ARG A 214 20.76 9.27 2.34
CA ARG A 214 21.75 9.62 3.37
C ARG A 214 21.53 8.83 4.65
N ARG A 215 20.29 8.67 5.08
CA ARG A 215 19.92 7.88 6.26
C ARG A 215 20.28 6.40 6.09
N ALA A 216 20.07 5.85 4.90
CA ALA A 216 20.37 4.45 4.58
C ALA A 216 21.85 4.10 4.69
N LYS A 217 22.78 5.06 4.55
CA LYS A 217 24.21 4.84 4.76
C LYS A 217 24.55 4.38 6.18
N GLY A 218 23.70 4.70 7.16
CA GLY A 218 23.93 4.38 8.56
C GLY A 218 25.16 5.09 9.13
N GLN A 219 25.51 4.75 10.38
CA GLN A 219 26.64 5.37 11.08
C GLN A 219 28.01 4.88 10.58
N ASP A 220 28.07 3.65 10.07
CA ASP A 220 29.28 3.04 9.54
C ASP A 220 29.51 3.40 8.05
N GLY A 221 28.56 4.08 7.42
CA GLY A 221 28.62 4.53 6.04
C GLY A 221 28.48 3.42 5.00
N LYS A 222 28.13 2.19 5.41
CA LYS A 222 28.11 1.01 4.53
C LYS A 222 26.75 0.72 3.93
N GLY A 223 25.68 1.17 4.58
CA GLY A 223 24.33 0.85 4.13
C GLY A 223 24.02 1.45 2.76
N THR A 224 23.26 0.72 1.94
CA THR A 224 22.90 1.14 0.59
C THR A 224 21.40 1.07 0.41
N LEU A 225 20.76 2.18 0.07
CA LEU A 225 19.33 2.18 -0.24
C LEU A 225 19.10 1.45 -1.55
N ARG A 226 18.51 0.26 -1.48
CA ARG A 226 18.23 -0.63 -2.62
C ARG A 226 16.76 -0.63 -2.99
N ALA A 227 15.85 -0.31 -2.07
CA ALA A 227 14.43 -0.21 -2.35
C ALA A 227 13.78 1.00 -1.66
N ILE A 228 12.87 1.67 -2.36
CA ILE A 228 12.07 2.80 -1.84
C ILE A 228 10.61 2.42 -1.98
N CYS A 229 9.89 2.35 -0.86
CA CYS A 229 8.45 2.17 -0.85
C CYS A 229 7.74 3.53 -0.94
N LEU A 230 6.79 3.63 -1.87
CA LEU A 230 5.93 4.80 -2.01
C LEU A 230 4.84 4.76 -0.93
N GLY A 231 4.97 5.65 0.05
CA GLY A 231 4.23 5.63 1.32
C GLY A 231 2.84 6.24 1.28
N CYS A 232 2.18 6.27 0.12
CA CYS A 232 0.81 6.74 -0.06
C CYS A 232 0.24 6.18 -1.36
N ALA A 233 -1.04 5.78 -1.37
CA ALA A 233 -1.71 5.33 -2.59
C ALA A 233 -1.73 6.40 -3.69
N GLY A 234 -1.79 7.68 -3.31
CA GLY A 234 -1.74 8.81 -4.24
C GLY A 234 -0.37 9.04 -4.88
N MET A 235 0.69 8.38 -4.40
CA MET A 235 2.04 8.46 -5.00
C MET A 235 2.24 7.47 -6.16
N ALA A 236 1.24 6.63 -6.47
CA ALA A 236 1.32 5.72 -7.61
C ALA A 236 1.58 6.49 -8.91
N GLY A 237 2.64 6.11 -9.64
CA GLY A 237 3.07 6.80 -10.86
C GLY A 237 4.16 7.87 -10.65
N LEU A 238 4.58 8.16 -9.42
CA LEU A 238 5.73 9.05 -9.13
C LEU A 238 7.09 8.35 -9.29
N ASP A 239 7.12 7.15 -9.89
CA ASP A 239 8.32 6.35 -10.11
C ASP A 239 9.41 7.11 -10.87
N ALA A 240 9.03 7.89 -11.89
CA ALA A 240 9.97 8.66 -12.70
C ALA A 240 10.68 9.74 -11.87
N THR A 241 9.94 10.44 -11.00
CA THR A 241 10.47 11.46 -10.10
C THR A 241 11.45 10.87 -9.09
N VAL A 242 11.06 9.76 -8.45
CA VAL A 242 11.94 9.06 -7.49
C VAL A 242 13.18 8.52 -8.20
N ARG A 243 13.03 7.96 -9.41
CA ARG A 243 14.17 7.51 -10.24
C ARG A 243 15.12 8.66 -10.54
N ALA A 244 14.62 9.82 -10.95
CA ALA A 244 15.45 10.99 -11.21
C ALA A 244 16.23 11.41 -9.96
N ALA A 245 15.59 11.41 -8.79
CA ALA A 245 16.27 11.68 -7.51
C ALA A 245 17.43 10.70 -7.26
N CYS A 246 17.22 9.41 -7.54
CA CYS A 246 18.24 8.37 -7.37
C CYS A 246 19.43 8.59 -8.30
N VAL A 247 19.18 8.90 -9.58
CA VAL A 247 20.21 9.15 -10.57
C VAL A 247 20.99 10.43 -10.25
N GLU A 248 20.33 11.49 -9.81
CA GLU A 248 21.00 12.73 -9.39
C GLU A 248 21.98 12.52 -8.21
N GLU A 249 21.62 11.67 -7.24
CA GLU A 249 22.42 11.47 -6.03
C GLU A 249 23.51 10.38 -6.19
N LEU A 250 23.23 9.33 -6.97
CA LEU A 250 24.10 8.14 -7.09
C LEU A 250 24.72 7.96 -8.47
N GLY A 251 24.38 8.81 -9.44
CA GLY A 251 24.70 8.63 -10.86
C GLY A 251 23.84 7.57 -11.54
N ASP A 252 23.92 7.48 -12.86
CA ASP A 252 23.07 6.57 -13.66
C ASP A 252 23.23 5.09 -13.28
N ALA A 253 24.47 4.65 -13.09
CA ALA A 253 24.78 3.23 -12.88
C ALA A 253 24.21 2.69 -11.56
N ASP A 254 24.32 3.44 -10.46
CA ASP A 254 23.83 3.00 -9.15
C ASP A 254 22.41 3.50 -8.87
N GLY A 255 22.08 4.70 -9.35
CA GLY A 255 20.75 5.27 -9.25
C GLY A 255 19.69 4.44 -9.96
N SER A 256 20.01 3.78 -11.08
CA SER A 256 19.08 2.88 -11.79
C SER A 256 18.82 1.55 -11.06
N LYS A 257 19.72 1.13 -10.17
CA LYS A 257 19.60 -0.12 -9.41
C LYS A 257 18.73 0.02 -8.15
N VAL A 258 18.25 1.21 -7.81
CA VAL A 258 17.32 1.40 -6.68
C VAL A 258 15.93 0.97 -7.13
N HIS A 259 15.31 -0.01 -6.48
CA HIS A 259 13.95 -0.42 -6.79
C HIS A 259 12.94 0.58 -6.22
N ILE A 260 11.92 0.90 -7.00
CA ILE A 260 10.81 1.76 -6.56
C ILE A 260 9.60 0.86 -6.42
N VAL A 261 9.08 0.77 -5.22
CA VAL A 261 8.02 -0.17 -4.84
C VAL A 261 6.72 0.61 -4.67
N ASP A 262 5.87 0.49 -5.67
CA ASP A 262 4.47 0.92 -5.60
C ASP A 262 3.67 -0.17 -4.86
N GLY A 263 3.19 0.17 -3.65
CA GLY A 263 2.47 -0.76 -2.80
C GLY A 263 1.16 -1.28 -3.41
N VAL A 264 0.51 -0.51 -4.29
CA VAL A 264 -0.71 -0.93 -4.99
C VAL A 264 -0.39 -2.06 -5.96
N LYS A 265 0.61 -1.84 -6.82
CA LYS A 265 1.07 -2.83 -7.82
C LYS A 265 1.61 -4.09 -7.15
N ALA A 266 2.46 -3.90 -6.13
CA ALA A 266 3.03 -4.98 -5.34
C ALA A 266 1.94 -5.81 -4.65
N GLY A 267 0.97 -5.15 -3.99
CA GLY A 267 -0.09 -5.82 -3.26
C GLY A 267 -1.00 -6.63 -4.18
N TYR A 268 -1.38 -6.07 -5.32
CA TYR A 268 -2.19 -6.81 -6.31
C TYR A 268 -1.46 -8.05 -6.83
N ALA A 269 -0.18 -7.90 -7.23
CA ALA A 269 0.60 -9.02 -7.75
C ALA A 269 0.83 -10.13 -6.71
N LEU A 270 1.10 -9.75 -5.45
CA LEU A 270 1.24 -10.71 -4.34
C LEU A 270 -0.06 -11.46 -4.09
N LEU A 271 -1.20 -10.76 -4.02
CA LEU A 271 -2.51 -11.40 -3.81
C LEU A 271 -2.90 -12.31 -4.98
N GLU A 272 -2.66 -11.88 -6.22
CA GLU A 272 -2.87 -12.75 -7.39
C GLU A 272 -2.03 -14.03 -7.29
N GLY A 273 -0.76 -13.90 -6.93
CA GLY A 273 0.14 -15.02 -6.68
C GLY A 273 -0.36 -15.94 -5.56
N MET A 274 -0.78 -15.38 -4.43
CA MET A 274 -1.33 -16.12 -3.28
C MET A 274 -2.58 -16.92 -3.67
N VAL A 275 -3.55 -16.29 -4.33
CA VAL A 275 -4.77 -16.96 -4.79
C VAL A 275 -4.45 -18.09 -5.76
N ARG A 276 -3.51 -17.87 -6.69
CA ARG A 276 -3.11 -18.89 -7.66
C ARG A 276 -2.35 -20.05 -7.02
N ALA A 277 -1.60 -19.78 -5.97
CA ALA A 277 -0.88 -20.79 -5.19
C ALA A 277 -1.76 -21.51 -4.14
N GLY A 278 -2.97 -21.03 -3.89
CA GLY A 278 -3.87 -21.57 -2.87
C GLY A 278 -3.44 -21.24 -1.44
N LEU A 279 -2.82 -20.07 -1.24
CA LEU A 279 -2.40 -19.52 0.06
C LEU A 279 -3.53 -18.74 0.75
#